data_AF-R7UNY4-F1
#
_entry.id   AF-R7UNY4-F1
#
_cell.length_a   1.000
_cell.length_b   1.000
_cell.length_c   1.000
_cell.angle_alpha   90.00
_cell.angle_beta   90.00
_cell.angle_gamma   90.00
#
_symmetry.space_group_name_H-M   'P 1'
#
loop_
_entity.id
_entity.type
_entity.pdbx_description
1 polymer ?
#
loop_
_entity_poly.entity_id
_entity_poly.type
_entity_poly.pdbx_seq_one_letter_code
_entity_poly.pdbx_strand_id
1 'polypeptide(L)'
;AGDVEGATSAGDVEGATSAGDVEVATSAGDVEGATSAGVVEGATSAGVVEGATSAGVVEGATSVGDVEGATSAGDVEGAISVGDVEGATSVGDVEGTTSAGVVEGATSVGDVEGATSVGDVEGATSAGDVEVAISAGVVEGATSVGDVEGATSVGDVEGATSVGDVEGATSVG
;
A
#
# COMPACT_ATOMS: atom_id res chain seq x y z
N ALA A 1 -12.20 19.26 15.26
CA ALA A 1 -11.00 18.45 15.10
C ALA A 1 -10.74 17.84 16.46
N GLY A 2 -10.93 16.54 16.58
CA GLY A 2 -10.65 15.78 17.78
C GLY A 2 -10.05 14.47 17.30
N ASP A 3 -9.04 14.02 18.01
CA ASP A 3 -8.38 12.74 17.74
C ASP A 3 -9.38 11.61 18.00
N VAL A 4 -9.31 10.56 17.19
CA VAL A 4 -10.15 9.37 17.36
C VAL A 4 -9.29 8.31 18.03
N GLU A 5 -9.52 8.12 19.33
CA GLU A 5 -8.89 7.03 20.07
C GLU A 5 -9.81 5.80 20.14
N GLY A 6 -9.31 4.66 19.68
CA GLY A 6 -9.72 3.33 20.11
C GLY A 6 -11.15 2.92 19.74
N ALA A 7 -11.36 2.45 18.51
CA ALA A 7 -12.61 1.82 18.08
C ALA A 7 -12.39 0.36 17.68
N THR A 8 -12.70 -0.58 18.59
CA THR A 8 -12.83 -1.99 18.21
C THR A 8 -14.28 -2.28 17.81
N SER A 9 -14.52 -2.53 16.52
CA SER A 9 -15.82 -2.93 15.99
C SER A 9 -15.79 -4.39 15.58
N ALA A 10 -16.83 -5.15 15.95
CA ALA A 10 -17.04 -6.51 15.48
C ALA A 10 -17.90 -6.58 14.20
N GLY A 11 -18.29 -5.43 13.65
CA GLY A 11 -19.08 -5.34 12.42
C GLY A 11 -18.64 -4.14 11.58
N ASP A 12 -19.34 -3.92 10.47
CA ASP A 12 -18.93 -2.99 9.43
C ASP A 12 -18.84 -1.53 9.94
N VAL A 13 -17.86 -0.80 9.43
CA VAL A 13 -17.58 0.59 9.78
C VAL A 13 -17.80 1.46 8.55
N GLU A 14 -18.82 2.32 8.58
CA GLU A 14 -19.10 3.28 7.50
C GLU A 14 -18.74 4.72 7.93
N GLY A 15 -18.02 5.45 7.08
CA GLY A 15 -17.98 6.92 7.07
C GLY A 15 -17.21 7.58 8.22
N ALA A 16 -16.05 7.05 8.61
CA ALA A 16 -15.23 7.64 9.66
C ALA A 16 -14.37 8.80 9.13
N THR A 17 -14.72 10.05 9.47
CA THR A 17 -13.89 11.22 9.14
C THR A 17 -13.28 11.85 10.40
N SER A 18 -11.95 11.88 10.49
CA SER A 18 -11.19 12.59 11.52
C SER A 18 -10.36 13.73 10.93
N ALA A 19 -10.22 14.82 11.70
CA ALA A 19 -9.31 15.92 11.38
C ALA A 19 -8.09 15.97 12.32
N GLY A 20 -7.94 14.97 13.19
CA GLY A 20 -6.80 14.75 14.08
C GLY A 20 -6.29 13.32 13.94
N ASP A 21 -5.43 12.89 14.85
CA ASP A 21 -4.79 11.58 14.78
C ASP A 21 -5.83 10.47 15.04
N VAL A 22 -5.64 9.30 14.43
CA VAL A 22 -6.49 8.12 14.57
C VAL A 22 -5.65 6.99 15.14
N GLU A 23 -5.91 6.68 16.40
CA GLU A 23 -5.16 5.70 17.18
C GLU A 23 -6.03 4.45 17.38
N VAL A 24 -5.65 3.34 16.75
CA VAL A 24 -6.23 1.99 16.93
C VAL A 24 -7.73 1.87 16.60
N ALA A 25 -8.01 1.59 15.33
CA ALA A 25 -9.27 1.03 14.88
C ALA A 25 -9.07 -0.44 14.47
N THR A 26 -9.74 -1.37 15.15
CA THR A 26 -9.77 -2.79 14.74
C THR A 26 -11.18 -3.13 14.32
N SER A 27 -11.39 -3.45 13.05
CA SER A 27 -12.67 -3.92 12.51
C SER A 27 -12.58 -5.40 12.14
N ALA A 28 -13.56 -6.19 12.55
CA ALA A 28 -13.77 -7.55 12.04
C ALA A 28 -14.70 -7.61 10.83
N GLY A 29 -15.34 -6.49 10.47
CA GLY A 29 -16.21 -6.35 9.29
C GLY A 29 -15.64 -5.36 8.27
N ASP A 30 -16.42 -5.08 7.23
CA ASP A 30 -16.01 -4.22 6.11
C ASP A 30 -15.84 -2.76 6.58
N VAL A 31 -14.93 -2.01 5.94
CA VAL A 31 -14.67 -0.60 6.25
C VAL A 31 -14.90 0.22 4.98
N GLU A 32 -15.94 1.05 4.98
CA GLU A 32 -16.25 1.95 3.87
C GLU A 32 -16.00 3.43 4.25
N GLY A 33 -15.23 4.15 3.45
CA GLY A 33 -15.17 5.62 3.49
C GLY A 33 -14.50 6.20 4.74
N ALA A 34 -13.27 5.78 5.02
CA ALA A 34 -12.45 6.35 6.09
C ALA A 34 -11.61 7.53 5.57
N THR A 35 -11.62 8.68 6.27
CA THR A 35 -10.78 9.83 5.94
C THR A 35 -10.10 10.41 7.18
N SER A 36 -8.77 10.50 7.18
CA SER A 36 -7.99 11.16 8.23
C SER A 36 -7.14 12.30 7.66
N ALA A 37 -7.01 13.39 8.43
CA ALA A 37 -6.06 14.46 8.14
C ALA A 37 -4.83 14.45 9.05
N GLY A 38 -4.80 13.58 10.06
CA GLY A 38 -3.67 13.38 10.99
C GLY A 38 -2.95 12.06 10.73
N VAL A 39 -2.14 11.62 11.71
CA VAL A 39 -1.48 10.31 11.68
C VAL A 39 -2.52 9.21 11.87
N VAL A 40 -2.37 8.09 11.16
CA VAL A 40 -3.17 6.87 11.36
C VAL A 40 -2.25 5.78 11.87
N GLU A 41 -2.36 5.42 13.15
CA GLU A 41 -1.54 4.35 13.76
C GLU A 41 -2.37 3.07 14.03
N GLY A 42 -1.83 1.92 13.60
CA GLY A 42 -2.28 0.61 14.07
C GLY A 42 -3.68 0.19 13.61
N ALA A 43 -4.08 0.54 12.39
CA ALA A 43 -5.37 0.13 11.82
C ALA A 43 -5.35 -1.35 11.41
N THR A 44 -6.34 -2.13 11.83
CA THR A 44 -6.50 -3.54 11.41
C THR A 44 -7.92 -3.82 10.93
N SER A 45 -8.06 -4.34 9.71
CA SER A 45 -9.33 -4.83 9.16
C SER A 45 -9.25 -6.32 8.81
N ALA A 46 -10.35 -7.06 9.00
CA ALA A 46 -10.51 -8.43 8.54
C ALA A 46 -11.62 -8.60 7.47
N GLY A 47 -12.16 -7.48 6.97
CA GLY A 47 -13.12 -7.41 5.87
C GLY A 47 -12.58 -6.56 4.71
N VAL A 48 -13.44 -6.27 3.74
CA VAL A 48 -13.12 -5.39 2.61
C VAL A 48 -12.90 -3.97 3.10
N VAL A 49 -11.87 -3.29 2.60
CA VAL A 49 -11.62 -1.86 2.88
C VAL A 49 -11.84 -1.06 1.61
N GLU A 50 -12.90 -0.27 1.56
CA GLU A 50 -13.27 0.57 0.43
C GLU A 50 -13.07 2.06 0.76
N GLY A 51 -12.33 2.78 -0.09
CA GLY A 51 -12.31 4.26 -0.09
C GLY A 51 -11.63 4.89 1.12
N ALA A 52 -10.44 4.40 1.49
CA ALA A 52 -9.63 4.96 2.56
C ALA A 52 -8.77 6.13 2.07
N THR A 53 -8.79 7.27 2.77
CA THR A 53 -7.96 8.44 2.45
C THR A 53 -7.24 8.98 3.68
N SER A 54 -5.92 9.12 3.63
CA SER A 54 -5.13 9.82 4.65
C SER A 54 -4.41 11.02 4.04
N ALA A 55 -4.39 12.15 4.72
CA ALA A 55 -3.54 13.29 4.37
C ALA A 55 -2.31 13.42 5.28
N GLY A 56 -2.17 12.56 6.29
CA GLY A 56 -1.01 12.47 7.17
C GLY A 56 -0.29 11.12 7.02
N VAL A 57 0.63 10.84 7.93
CA VAL A 57 1.41 9.59 7.94
C VAL A 57 0.50 8.41 8.29
N VAL A 58 0.68 7.27 7.61
CA VAL A 58 0.00 6.00 7.93
C VAL A 58 1.05 5.03 8.46
N GLU A 59 0.94 4.65 9.73
CA GLU A 59 1.86 3.70 10.38
C GLU A 59 1.13 2.40 10.77
N GLY A 60 1.67 1.25 10.37
CA GLY A 60 1.25 -0.05 10.90
C GLY A 60 -0.16 -0.47 10.50
N ALA A 61 -0.52 -0.33 9.22
CA ALA A 61 -1.81 -0.76 8.69
C ALA A 61 -1.80 -2.26 8.33
N THR A 62 -2.82 -3.01 8.72
CA THR A 62 -3.00 -4.42 8.34
C THR A 62 -4.42 -4.68 7.83
N SER A 63 -4.55 -5.22 6.62
CA SER A 63 -5.82 -5.69 6.08
C SER A 63 -5.76 -7.19 5.79
N VAL A 64 -6.81 -7.90 6.19
CA VAL A 64 -7.06 -9.30 5.82
C VAL A 64 -8.39 -9.34 5.09
N GLY A 65 -8.35 -9.18 3.77
CA GLY A 65 -9.50 -8.91 2.91
C GLY A 65 -9.07 -8.02 1.74
N ASP A 66 -10.00 -7.79 0.81
CA ASP A 66 -9.71 -6.97 -0.38
C ASP A 66 -9.66 -5.48 0.01
N VAL A 67 -8.78 -4.73 -0.64
CA VAL A 67 -8.62 -3.28 -0.43
C VAL A 67 -8.88 -2.57 -1.75
N GLU A 68 -9.92 -1.76 -1.81
CA GLU A 68 -10.29 -0.99 -3.00
C GLU A 68 -10.16 0.52 -2.72
N GLY A 69 -9.37 1.22 -3.52
CA GLY A 69 -9.33 2.68 -3.52
C GLY A 69 -8.71 3.30 -2.26
N ALA A 70 -7.44 2.99 -2.00
CA ALA A 70 -6.67 3.59 -0.90
C ALA A 70 -5.83 4.78 -1.41
N THR A 71 -5.89 5.92 -0.73
CA THR A 71 -5.07 7.10 -1.06
C THR A 71 -4.39 7.68 0.17
N SER A 72 -3.06 7.80 0.15
CA SER A 72 -2.30 8.57 1.14
C SER A 72 -1.65 9.78 0.48
N ALA A 73 -1.69 10.94 1.14
CA ALA A 73 -0.94 12.13 0.76
C ALA A 73 0.21 12.46 1.73
N GLY A 74 0.51 11.54 2.64
CA GLY A 74 1.72 11.53 3.46
C GLY A 74 2.41 10.16 3.40
N ASP A 75 3.48 10.03 4.19
CA ASP A 75 4.32 8.83 4.20
C ASP A 75 3.54 7.60 4.70
N VAL A 76 3.87 6.43 4.16
CA VAL A 76 3.24 5.15 4.55
C VAL A 76 4.32 4.22 5.06
N GLU A 77 4.24 3.86 6.34
CA GLU A 77 5.19 2.97 7.00
C GLU A 77 4.49 1.68 7.47
N GLY A 78 5.01 0.52 7.06
CA GLY A 78 4.61 -0.77 7.64
C GLY A 78 3.19 -1.20 7.29
N ALA A 79 2.85 -1.26 6.00
CA ALA A 79 1.54 -1.72 5.53
C ALA A 79 1.56 -3.20 5.13
N ILE A 80 0.57 -3.97 5.59
CA ILE A 80 0.38 -5.39 5.25
C ILE A 80 -1.02 -5.60 4.69
N SER A 81 -1.13 -6.20 3.51
CA SER A 81 -2.41 -6.64 2.95
C SER A 81 -2.39 -8.13 2.62
N VAL A 82 -3.46 -8.83 2.98
CA VAL A 82 -3.70 -10.24 2.62
C VAL A 82 -5.07 -10.30 1.94
N GLY A 83 -5.06 -10.34 0.62
CA GLY A 83 -6.23 -10.14 -0.25
C GLY A 83 -5.84 -9.36 -1.50
N ASP A 84 -6.81 -9.10 -2.37
CA ASP A 84 -6.57 -8.32 -3.59
C ASP A 84 -6.54 -6.82 -3.24
N VAL A 85 -5.64 -6.06 -3.86
CA VAL A 85 -5.50 -4.61 -3.65
C VAL A 85 -5.72 -3.92 -4.99
N GLU A 86 -6.83 -3.19 -5.13
CA GLU A 86 -7.15 -2.41 -6.33
C GLU A 86 -7.04 -0.90 -6.05
N GLY A 87 -6.23 -0.21 -6.86
CA GLY A 87 -6.20 1.25 -6.89
C GLY A 87 -5.63 1.90 -5.63
N ALA A 88 -4.37 1.58 -5.31
CA ALA A 88 -3.63 2.23 -4.22
C ALA A 88 -2.79 3.41 -4.75
N THR A 89 -2.88 4.57 -4.10
CA THR A 89 -2.06 5.75 -4.43
C THR A 89 -1.40 6.32 -3.19
N SER A 90 -0.08 6.53 -3.22
CA SER A 90 0.66 7.28 -2.19
C SER A 90 1.34 8.50 -2.78
N VAL A 91 1.29 9.61 -2.07
CA VAL A 91 2.07 10.83 -2.34
C VAL A 91 2.86 11.12 -1.06
N GLY A 92 4.10 10.66 -1.03
CA GLY A 92 4.93 10.51 0.17
C GLY A 92 5.80 9.27 0.05
N ASP A 93 6.77 9.13 0.93
CA ASP A 93 7.67 7.98 0.94
C ASP A 93 6.91 6.74 1.46
N VAL A 94 7.22 5.57 0.91
CA VAL A 94 6.57 4.31 1.26
C VAL A 94 7.61 3.33 1.77
N GLU A 95 7.55 3.01 3.05
CA GLU A 95 8.49 2.09 3.69
C GLU A 95 7.81 0.82 4.18
N GLY A 96 8.39 -0.34 3.86
CA GLY A 96 8.04 -1.62 4.48
C GLY A 96 6.62 -2.10 4.15
N THR A 97 6.33 -2.31 2.87
CA THR A 97 5.02 -2.80 2.43
C THR A 97 5.07 -4.29 2.09
N THR A 98 4.01 -5.02 2.44
CA THR A 98 3.86 -6.43 2.09
C THR A 98 2.43 -6.74 1.64
N SER A 99 2.29 -7.28 0.43
CA SER A 99 1.01 -7.71 -0.12
C SER A 99 1.04 -9.20 -0.45
N ALA A 100 -0.07 -9.90 -0.18
CA ALA A 100 -0.29 -11.28 -0.59
C ALA A 100 -1.66 -11.39 -1.27
N GLY A 101 -1.67 -11.57 -2.59
CA GLY A 101 -2.86 -11.46 -3.45
C GLY A 101 -2.52 -10.76 -4.77
N VAL A 102 -3.54 -10.37 -5.53
CA VAL A 102 -3.37 -9.55 -6.73
C VAL A 102 -3.24 -8.07 -6.32
N VAL A 103 -2.27 -7.35 -6.89
CA VAL A 103 -2.15 -5.90 -6.72
C VAL A 103 -2.36 -5.23 -8.07
N GLU A 104 -3.48 -4.53 -8.24
CA GLU A 104 -3.80 -3.79 -9.46
C GLU A 104 -3.73 -2.28 -9.25
N GLY A 105 -3.01 -1.57 -10.13
CA GLY A 105 -3.05 -0.12 -10.21
C GLY A 105 -2.42 0.61 -9.02
N ALA A 106 -1.26 0.17 -8.56
CA ALA A 106 -0.52 0.82 -7.48
C ALA A 106 0.32 2.00 -8.02
N THR A 107 0.21 3.18 -7.40
CA THR A 107 1.00 4.36 -7.75
C THR A 107 1.65 4.98 -6.52
N SER A 108 2.96 5.23 -6.57
CA SER A 108 3.68 6.01 -5.54
C SER A 108 4.35 7.24 -6.15
N VAL A 109 4.30 8.36 -5.44
CA VAL A 109 5.02 9.60 -5.74
C VAL A 109 5.83 9.95 -4.51
N GLY A 110 7.10 9.54 -4.51
CA GLY A 110 7.97 9.45 -3.33
C GLY A 110 8.86 8.22 -3.44
N ASP A 111 9.85 8.11 -2.57
CA ASP A 111 10.76 6.96 -2.56
C ASP A 111 10.05 5.73 -1.98
N VAL A 112 10.37 4.55 -2.49
CA VAL A 112 9.77 3.29 -2.04
C VAL A 112 10.87 2.38 -1.50
N GLU A 113 10.90 2.17 -0.20
CA GLU A 113 11.87 1.28 0.45
C GLU A 113 11.19 0.00 0.98
N GLY A 114 11.66 -1.16 0.53
CA GLY A 114 11.23 -2.45 1.08
C GLY A 114 9.80 -2.82 0.73
N ALA A 115 9.53 -3.10 -0.54
CA ALA A 115 8.23 -3.59 -1.01
C ALA A 115 8.29 -5.09 -1.32
N THR A 116 7.35 -5.87 -0.79
CA THR A 116 7.22 -7.31 -1.10
C THR A 116 5.81 -7.64 -1.57
N SER A 117 5.69 -8.32 -2.71
CA SER A 117 4.42 -8.85 -3.20
C SER A 117 4.51 -10.36 -3.47
N VAL A 118 3.50 -11.09 -3.01
CA VAL A 118 3.30 -12.52 -3.29
C VAL A 118 1.95 -12.69 -3.99
N GLY A 119 1.99 -12.94 -5.30
CA GLY A 119 0.84 -12.92 -6.19
C GLY A 119 1.12 -12.05 -7.41
N ASP A 120 0.08 -11.79 -8.20
CA ASP A 120 0.21 -11.05 -9.45
C ASP A 120 0.19 -9.53 -9.20
N VAL A 121 1.00 -8.78 -9.92
CA VAL A 121 1.09 -7.32 -9.83
C VAL A 121 0.83 -6.73 -11.21
N GLU A 122 -0.27 -6.02 -11.38
CA GLU A 122 -0.65 -5.38 -12.63
C GLU A 122 -0.64 -3.84 -12.48
N GLY A 123 0.15 -3.16 -13.30
CA GLY A 123 0.13 -1.70 -13.38
C GLY A 123 0.68 -0.99 -12.13
N ALA A 124 1.93 -1.26 -11.77
CA ALA A 124 2.63 -0.55 -10.70
C ALA A 124 3.44 0.63 -11.27
N THR A 125 3.31 1.82 -10.68
CA THR A 125 4.10 3.01 -11.06
C THR A 125 4.73 3.66 -9.85
N SER A 126 6.04 3.95 -9.91
CA SER A 126 6.74 4.76 -8.91
C SER A 126 7.38 5.99 -9.56
N ALA A 127 7.27 7.13 -8.90
CA ALA A 127 7.99 8.37 -9.22
C ALA A 127 8.81 8.78 -7.99
N GLY A 128 9.99 8.20 -7.88
CA GLY A 128 10.94 8.24 -6.77
C GLY A 128 11.90 7.05 -6.89
N ASP A 129 12.92 7.02 -6.03
CA ASP A 129 13.86 5.91 -5.99
C ASP A 129 13.17 4.66 -5.39
N VAL A 130 13.51 3.47 -5.88
CA VAL A 130 12.94 2.20 -5.41
C VAL A 130 14.06 1.31 -4.88
N GLU A 131 14.06 1.12 -3.57
CA GLU A 131 15.05 0.34 -2.85
C GLU A 131 14.43 -0.98 -2.37
N VAL A 132 14.97 -2.11 -2.83
CA VAL A 132 14.55 -3.46 -2.45
C VAL A 132 13.07 -3.72 -2.75
N ALA A 133 12.79 -4.16 -3.97
CA ALA A 133 11.47 -4.64 -4.39
C ALA A 133 11.51 -6.16 -4.67
N ILE A 134 10.67 -6.94 -4.01
CA ILE A 134 10.57 -8.40 -4.21
C ILE A 134 9.17 -8.75 -4.70
N SER A 135 9.08 -9.44 -5.83
CA SER A 135 7.82 -9.98 -6.36
C SER A 135 7.93 -11.48 -6.57
N ALA A 136 6.87 -12.22 -6.22
CA ALA A 136 6.73 -13.63 -6.52
C ALA A 136 5.35 -13.87 -7.16
N GLY A 137 5.32 -14.05 -8.48
CA GLY A 137 4.09 -14.10 -9.29
C GLY A 137 4.31 -13.46 -10.66
N VAL A 138 3.24 -13.14 -11.38
CA VAL A 138 3.32 -12.40 -12.64
C VAL A 138 3.40 -10.91 -12.35
N VAL A 139 4.31 -10.19 -13.02
CA VAL A 139 4.38 -8.72 -12.96
C VAL A 139 4.13 -8.15 -14.34
N GLU A 140 3.01 -7.45 -14.54
CA GLU A 140 2.68 -6.77 -15.79
C GLU A 140 2.67 -5.24 -15.60
N GLY A 141 3.39 -4.52 -16.46
CA GLY A 141 3.27 -3.07 -16.55
C GLY A 141 3.84 -2.28 -15.37
N ALA A 142 5.02 -2.67 -14.88
CA ALA A 142 5.75 -1.91 -13.88
C ALA A 142 6.53 -0.73 -14.49
N THR A 143 6.40 0.47 -13.93
CA THR A 143 7.14 1.66 -14.38
C THR A 143 7.80 2.35 -13.19
N SER A 144 9.10 2.63 -13.26
CA SER A 144 9.80 3.46 -12.28
C SER A 144 10.42 4.70 -12.93
N VAL A 145 10.36 5.84 -12.25
CA VAL A 145 11.05 7.07 -12.59
C VAL A 145 11.86 7.48 -11.36
N GLY A 146 13.15 7.17 -11.38
CA GLY A 146 14.05 7.15 -10.22
C GLY A 146 15.03 5.99 -10.34
N ASP A 147 16.03 5.96 -9.48
CA ASP A 147 16.97 4.85 -9.41
C ASP A 147 16.29 3.62 -8.79
N VAL A 148 16.68 2.41 -9.21
CA VAL A 148 16.12 1.16 -8.69
C VAL A 148 17.25 0.26 -8.23
N GLU A 149 17.35 0.03 -6.93
CA GLU A 149 18.34 -0.89 -6.35
C GLU A 149 17.67 -2.13 -5.74
N GLY A 150 18.23 -3.31 -6.01
CA GLY A 150 17.85 -4.54 -5.29
C GLY A 150 16.49 -5.14 -5.67
N ALA A 151 16.04 -4.97 -6.92
CA ALA A 151 14.80 -5.58 -7.41
C ALA A 151 14.96 -7.11 -7.66
N THR A 152 14.07 -7.93 -7.14
CA THR A 152 14.00 -9.38 -7.40
C THR A 152 12.60 -9.78 -7.83
N SER A 153 12.49 -10.53 -8.93
CA SER A 153 11.23 -11.13 -9.36
C SER A 153 11.37 -12.63 -9.55
N VAL A 154 10.38 -13.38 -9.05
CA VAL A 154 10.24 -14.82 -9.23
C VAL A 154 8.92 -15.09 -9.95
N GLY A 155 8.98 -15.36 -11.25
CA GLY A 155 7.83 -15.48 -12.15
C GLY A 155 8.03 -14.70 -13.44
N ASP A 156 6.94 -14.53 -14.20
CA ASP A 156 6.94 -13.83 -15.48
C ASP A 156 6.88 -12.32 -15.26
N VAL A 157 7.71 -11.55 -15.99
CA VAL A 157 7.72 -10.08 -15.96
C VAL A 157 7.53 -9.54 -17.37
N GLU A 158 6.44 -8.82 -17.60
CA GLU A 158 6.13 -8.17 -18.86
C GLU A 158 5.92 -6.65 -18.70
N GLY A 159 6.36 -5.87 -19.68
CA GLY A 159 6.09 -4.42 -19.71
C GLY A 159 6.83 -3.56 -18.68
N ALA A 160 7.86 -4.10 -18.02
CA ALA A 160 8.66 -3.33 -17.04
C ALA A 160 9.51 -2.24 -17.73
N THR A 161 9.46 -1.01 -17.23
CA THR A 161 10.26 0.12 -17.69
C THR A 161 10.84 0.90 -16.51
N SER A 162 12.08 1.41 -16.66
CA SER A 162 12.71 2.29 -15.67
C SER A 162 13.35 3.48 -16.37
N VAL A 163 13.24 4.65 -15.74
CA VAL A 163 13.92 5.89 -16.10
C VAL A 163 14.78 6.31 -14.91
N GLY A 164 15.98 5.75 -14.85
CA GLY A 164 16.99 5.92 -13.79
C GLY A 164 18.05 4.82 -13.92
N ASP A 165 19.02 4.80 -13.01
CA ASP A 165 19.96 3.68 -12.91
C ASP A 165 19.27 2.47 -12.27
N VAL A 166 19.64 1.26 -12.71
CA VAL A 166 19.08 0.01 -12.17
C VAL A 166 20.23 -0.89 -11.73
N GLU A 167 20.34 -1.13 -10.43
CA GLU A 167 21.35 -1.99 -9.81
C GLU A 167 20.72 -3.18 -9.08
N GLY A 168 21.40 -4.33 -9.08
CA GLY A 168 20.96 -5.51 -8.32
C GLY A 168 19.70 -6.22 -8.82
N ALA A 169 19.18 -5.87 -10.00
CA ALA A 169 17.98 -6.50 -10.57
C ALA A 169 18.19 -7.98 -10.92
N THR A 170 17.32 -8.87 -10.42
CA THR A 170 17.33 -10.31 -10.67
C THR A 170 15.94 -10.81 -11.05
N SER A 171 15.81 -11.57 -12.14
CA SER A 171 14.58 -12.30 -12.48
C SER A 171 14.83 -13.80 -12.57
N VAL A 172 13.90 -14.58 -12.00
CA VAL A 172 13.91 -16.04 -12.03
C VAL A 172 12.54 -16.51 -12.53
N GLY A 173 12.51 -17.04 -13.75
CA GLY A 173 11.31 -17.68 -14.32
C GLY A 173 11.17 -19.15 -13.93
#